data_AF-A0A3C0J1A8-F1
#
_entry.id   AF-A0A3C0J1A8-F1
#
_cell.length_a   1.000
_cell.length_b   1.000
_cell.length_c   1.000
_cell.angle_alpha   90.00
_cell.angle_beta   90.00
_cell.angle_gamma   90.00
#
_symmetry.space_group_name_H-M   'P 1'
#
loop_
_entity.id
_entity.type
_entity.pdbx_description
1 polymer ?
#
loop_
_entity_poly.entity_id
_entity_poly.type
_entity_poly.pdbx_seq_one_letter_code
_entity_poly.pdbx_strand_id
1 'polypeptide(L)'
;MQSGGERILTVPEELGDIRSPIVTGNEWVSLPDISPADASIASLNVIHMGCRGIVEWVGPERSPGCRQSERLPFLVPYIADSAGAIAAPGPCVSWERMADWIPCARTRVRRAAGDECTLTLIICAPVGERGFVVRFELSDLVTAVNEQGQEPSVDFEVGLAGRWGATLNTIFTRRVMHVVNHASYSAWTNSMVLEARGASSVAALAVSCDRSMQWSLSGSDEQPLEAVQAPPDGSEQITFRV
;
A
#
# COMPACT_ATOMS: atom_id res chain seq x y z
N MET A 1 -9.03 -51.59 36.54
CA MET A 1 -9.33 -51.01 35.22
C MET A 1 -9.53 -49.51 35.43
N GLN A 2 -8.45 -48.72 35.44
CA GLN A 2 -8.53 -47.26 35.55
C GLN A 2 -8.61 -46.71 34.13
N SER A 3 -9.77 -46.13 33.79
CA SER A 3 -9.95 -45.38 32.56
C SER A 3 -9.11 -44.10 32.68
N GLY A 4 -8.01 -44.04 31.93
CA GLY A 4 -7.23 -42.83 31.77
C GLY A 4 -8.05 -41.85 30.94
N GLY A 5 -8.74 -40.93 31.62
CA GLY A 5 -9.43 -39.83 30.97
C GLY A 5 -8.40 -38.99 30.23
N GLU A 6 -8.43 -39.03 28.90
CA GLU A 6 -7.62 -38.22 28.04
C GLU A 6 -7.99 -36.75 28.29
N ARG A 7 -7.03 -36.01 28.85
CA ARG A 7 -7.20 -34.61 29.24
C ARG A 7 -7.30 -33.80 27.94
N ILE A 8 -8.52 -33.43 27.56
CA ILE A 8 -8.77 -32.53 26.41
C ILE A 8 -8.14 -31.18 26.77
N LEU A 9 -6.89 -30.97 26.38
CA LEU A 9 -6.16 -29.72 26.54
C LEU A 9 -6.61 -28.77 25.42
N THR A 10 -7.67 -28.01 25.66
CA THR A 10 -8.06 -26.84 24.87
C THR A 10 -7.22 -25.62 25.28
N VAL A 11 -5.88 -25.72 25.31
CA VAL A 11 -5.06 -24.53 25.43
C VAL A 11 -4.94 -23.97 24.01
N PRO A 12 -5.55 -22.80 23.70
CA PRO A 12 -5.32 -22.16 22.42
C PRO A 12 -3.82 -21.95 22.25
N GLU A 13 -3.30 -22.17 21.04
CA GLU A 13 -1.92 -21.79 20.73
C GLU A 13 -1.72 -20.33 21.15
N GLU A 14 -0.67 -20.06 21.93
CA GLU A 14 -0.30 -18.69 22.27
C GLU A 14 -0.07 -17.96 20.94
N LEU A 15 -0.93 -16.97 20.65
CA LEU A 15 -0.63 -16.00 19.62
C LEU A 15 0.73 -15.41 19.99
N GLY A 16 1.74 -15.58 19.13
CA GLY A 16 3.06 -14.98 19.33
C GLY A 16 2.97 -13.45 19.41
N ASP A 17 4.10 -12.75 19.41
CA ASP A 17 4.14 -11.29 19.43
C ASP A 17 3.46 -10.68 18.18
N ILE A 18 2.14 -10.53 18.23
CA ILE A 18 1.37 -9.85 17.20
C ILE A 18 1.56 -8.36 17.42
N ARG A 19 2.38 -7.75 16.57
CA ARG A 19 2.43 -6.30 16.48
C ARG A 19 1.07 -5.84 15.97
N SER A 20 0.38 -5.04 16.77
CA SER A 20 -0.89 -4.45 16.36
C SER A 20 -0.66 -3.57 15.12
N PRO A 21 -1.50 -3.71 14.08
CA PRO A 21 -1.38 -2.87 12.90
C PRO A 21 -1.62 -1.39 13.26
N ILE A 22 -1.02 -0.51 12.48
CA ILE A 22 -1.36 0.91 12.51
C ILE A 22 -2.66 1.09 11.72
N VAL A 23 -3.55 1.94 12.23
CA VAL A 23 -4.88 2.17 11.65
C VAL A 23 -5.16 3.65 11.49
N THR A 24 -5.84 4.01 10.40
CA THR A 24 -6.43 5.32 10.16
C THR A 24 -7.58 5.23 9.14
N GLY A 25 -8.40 6.27 9.03
CA GLY A 25 -9.54 6.32 8.14
C GLY A 25 -10.41 7.55 8.37
N ASN A 26 -11.43 7.69 7.54
CA ASN A 26 -12.50 8.68 7.68
C ASN A 26 -13.86 8.02 7.42
N GLU A 27 -14.91 8.80 7.18
CA GLU A 27 -16.26 8.27 6.96
C GLU A 27 -16.46 7.52 5.62
N TRP A 28 -15.49 7.60 4.70
CA TRP A 28 -15.54 6.99 3.37
C TRP A 28 -14.53 5.85 3.18
N VAL A 29 -13.32 6.03 3.70
CA VAL A 29 -12.16 5.14 3.50
C VAL A 29 -11.59 4.70 4.84
N SER A 30 -11.20 3.43 4.91
CA SER A 30 -10.48 2.86 6.04
C SER A 30 -9.19 2.20 5.55
N LEU A 31 -8.11 2.42 6.31
CA LEU A 31 -6.80 1.78 6.17
C LEU A 31 -6.56 0.98 7.46
N PRO A 32 -7.12 -0.24 7.57
CA PRO A 32 -7.17 -1.00 8.82
C PRO A 32 -5.88 -1.76 9.14
N ASP A 33 -4.96 -1.84 8.18
CA ASP A 33 -3.78 -2.69 8.28
C ASP A 33 -2.59 -2.01 7.60
N ILE A 34 -2.02 -1.04 8.31
CA ILE A 34 -0.76 -0.39 7.96
C ILE A 34 0.34 -1.09 8.77
N SER A 35 1.30 -1.68 8.07
CA SER A 35 2.44 -2.37 8.64
C SER A 35 3.28 -1.41 9.47
N PRO A 36 3.49 -1.70 10.78
CA PRO A 36 4.40 -0.90 11.60
C PRO A 36 5.87 -0.98 11.16
N ALA A 37 6.23 -1.98 10.34
CA ALA A 37 7.61 -2.24 9.95
C ALA A 37 8.09 -1.38 8.77
N ASP A 38 7.22 -1.10 7.81
CA ASP A 38 7.57 -0.47 6.53
C ASP A 38 6.49 0.48 5.98
N ALA A 39 5.44 0.76 6.76
CA ALA A 39 4.29 1.56 6.36
C ALA A 39 3.54 1.04 5.12
N SER A 40 3.74 -0.22 4.73
CA SER A 40 2.93 -0.85 3.69
C SER A 40 1.47 -0.99 4.14
N ILE A 41 0.54 -0.84 3.21
CA ILE A 41 -0.90 -0.87 3.44
C ILE A 41 -1.43 -2.19 2.88
N ALA A 42 -1.88 -3.08 3.74
CA ALA A 42 -2.34 -4.41 3.33
C ALA A 42 -3.66 -4.36 2.55
N SER A 43 -4.59 -3.49 2.98
CA SER A 43 -5.84 -3.26 2.27
C SER A 43 -6.34 -1.82 2.36
N LEU A 44 -7.08 -1.41 1.34
CA LEU A 44 -7.87 -0.18 1.33
C LEU A 44 -9.34 -0.54 1.28
N ASN A 45 -10.12 0.02 2.18
CA ASN A 45 -11.52 -0.34 2.35
C ASN A 45 -12.43 0.88 2.14
N VAL A 46 -13.57 0.70 1.47
CA VAL A 46 -14.63 1.72 1.38
C VAL A 46 -15.99 1.11 1.71
N ILE A 47 -16.88 1.90 2.30
CA ILE A 47 -18.27 1.50 2.48
C ILE A 47 -19.03 1.72 1.17
N HIS A 48 -19.60 0.65 0.62
CA HIS A 48 -20.36 0.71 -0.63
C HIS A 48 -21.83 0.34 -0.41
N MET A 49 -22.71 1.33 -0.50
CA MET A 49 -24.15 1.17 -0.22
C MET A 49 -24.85 0.22 -1.20
N GLY A 50 -24.43 0.18 -2.47
CA GLY A 50 -24.97 -0.75 -3.46
C GLY A 50 -24.65 -2.23 -3.14
N CYS A 51 -23.51 -2.48 -2.49
CA CYS A 51 -23.09 -3.82 -2.07
C CYS A 51 -23.50 -4.15 -0.63
N ARG A 52 -24.08 -3.18 0.11
CA ARG A 52 -24.45 -3.27 1.53
C ARG A 52 -23.32 -3.79 2.41
N GLY A 53 -22.10 -3.37 2.11
CA GLY A 53 -20.89 -3.89 2.74
C GLY A 53 -19.67 -3.04 2.42
N ILE A 54 -18.52 -3.53 2.90
CA ILE A 54 -17.21 -2.95 2.65
C ILE A 54 -16.66 -3.55 1.37
N VAL A 55 -16.21 -2.71 0.43
CA VAL A 55 -15.42 -3.11 -0.72
C VAL A 55 -13.95 -2.91 -0.39
N GLU A 56 -13.13 -3.93 -0.63
CA GLU A 56 -11.72 -3.95 -0.24
C GLU A 56 -10.82 -4.17 -1.46
N TRP A 57 -9.82 -3.33 -1.63
CA TRP A 57 -8.68 -3.59 -2.49
C TRP A 57 -7.60 -4.30 -1.69
N VAL A 58 -7.19 -5.47 -2.17
CA VAL A 58 -6.16 -6.28 -1.51
C VAL A 58 -5.08 -6.70 -2.48
N GLY A 59 -3.88 -6.96 -1.96
CA GLY A 59 -2.85 -7.61 -2.73
C GLY A 59 -3.09 -9.10 -2.99
N PRO A 60 -2.26 -9.68 -3.86
CA PRO A 60 -2.34 -11.10 -4.21
C PRO A 60 -2.03 -11.97 -3.00
N GLU A 61 -2.57 -13.19 -3.00
CA GLU A 61 -2.21 -14.21 -2.01
C GLU A 61 -0.73 -14.61 -2.19
N ARG A 62 -0.01 -14.81 -1.09
CA ARG A 62 1.26 -15.55 -1.15
C ARG A 62 0.95 -17.01 -1.48
N SER A 63 1.87 -17.65 -2.20
CA SER A 63 1.71 -18.97 -2.83
C SER A 63 0.89 -19.98 -2.01
N PRO A 64 0.08 -20.82 -2.68
CA PRO A 64 -0.74 -21.84 -2.00
C PRO A 64 0.16 -22.81 -1.23
N GLY A 65 0.10 -22.77 0.10
CA GLY A 65 0.93 -23.60 0.99
C GLY A 65 1.31 -22.96 2.34
N CYS A 66 1.18 -21.64 2.48
CA CYS A 66 1.34 -20.97 3.77
C CYS A 66 0.14 -21.27 4.69
N ARG A 67 0.42 -21.61 5.96
CA ARG A 67 -0.61 -21.99 6.97
C ARG A 67 -1.54 -20.86 7.39
N GLN A 68 -1.25 -19.63 6.95
CA GLN A 68 -2.10 -18.46 7.08
C GLN A 68 -2.15 -17.81 5.70
N SER A 69 -3.34 -17.35 5.29
CA SER A 69 -3.58 -16.68 4.01
C SER A 69 -2.91 -15.29 4.04
N GLU A 70 -1.59 -15.29 3.99
CA GLU A 70 -0.78 -14.08 4.03
C GLU A 70 -0.80 -13.47 2.64
N ARG A 71 -1.35 -12.27 2.51
CA ARG A 71 -1.37 -11.53 1.25
C ARG A 71 -0.17 -10.60 1.18
N LEU A 72 0.28 -10.32 -0.04
CA LEU A 72 1.16 -9.18 -0.25
C LEU A 72 0.37 -7.88 -0.01
N PRO A 73 1.02 -6.80 0.44
CA PRO A 73 0.34 -5.54 0.66
C PRO A 73 -0.21 -4.95 -0.65
N PHE A 74 -1.33 -4.25 -0.54
CA PHE A 74 -1.96 -3.56 -1.67
C PHE A 74 -1.12 -2.35 -2.12
N LEU A 75 -0.61 -1.56 -1.18
CA LEU A 75 0.27 -0.41 -1.46
C LEU A 75 1.54 -0.50 -0.60
N VAL A 76 2.68 -0.16 -1.19
CA VAL A 76 3.97 -0.07 -0.51
C VAL A 76 4.57 1.30 -0.82
N PRO A 77 4.72 2.18 0.18
CA PRO A 77 5.50 3.40 -0.02
C PRO A 77 6.94 3.03 -0.34
N TYR A 78 7.58 3.80 -1.22
CA TYR A 78 8.97 3.59 -1.56
C TYR A 78 9.72 4.90 -1.72
N ILE A 79 11.04 4.79 -1.57
CA ILE A 79 11.99 5.82 -1.95
C ILE A 79 13.08 5.16 -2.81
N ALA A 80 13.42 5.77 -3.93
CA ALA A 80 14.46 5.31 -4.82
C ALA A 80 15.50 6.41 -5.06
N ASP A 81 16.74 5.99 -5.31
CA ASP A 81 17.76 6.90 -5.82
C ASP A 81 17.61 7.08 -7.34
N SER A 82 18.32 8.06 -7.90
CA SER A 82 18.38 8.31 -9.34
C SER A 82 18.90 7.11 -10.17
N ALA A 83 19.50 6.09 -9.54
CA ALA A 83 19.92 4.85 -10.20
C ALA A 83 18.80 3.78 -10.21
N GLY A 84 17.63 4.09 -9.65
CA GLY A 84 16.45 3.22 -9.62
C GLY A 84 16.48 2.16 -8.52
N ALA A 85 17.42 2.24 -7.56
CA ALA A 85 17.45 1.31 -6.45
C ALA A 85 16.31 1.65 -5.48
N ILE A 86 15.28 0.80 -5.46
CA ILE A 86 14.09 0.98 -4.63
C ILE A 86 14.38 0.47 -3.23
N ALA A 87 14.38 1.37 -2.26
CA ALA A 87 14.30 1.02 -0.86
C ALA A 87 12.84 1.13 -0.41
N ALA A 88 12.27 0.02 0.08
CA ALA A 88 11.13 0.13 0.99
C ALA A 88 11.60 0.88 2.26
N PRO A 89 10.72 1.65 2.94
CA PRO A 89 11.05 2.24 4.23
C PRO A 89 11.64 1.17 5.14
N GLY A 90 12.86 1.40 5.61
CA GLY A 90 13.63 0.41 6.33
C GLY A 90 12.97 0.02 7.67
N PRO A 91 13.36 -1.11 8.28
CA PRO A 91 12.69 -1.71 9.45
C PRO A 91 12.75 -0.87 10.74
N CYS A 92 13.48 0.24 10.74
CA CYS A 92 13.55 1.21 11.83
C CYS A 92 12.57 2.35 11.58
N VAL A 93 11.28 2.05 11.68
CA VAL A 93 10.21 3.05 11.62
C VAL A 93 9.78 3.39 13.05
N SER A 94 10.04 4.61 13.49
CA SER A 94 9.37 5.16 14.68
C SER A 94 8.01 5.72 14.27
N TRP A 95 6.99 5.47 15.08
CA TRP A 95 5.64 5.94 14.83
C TRP A 95 5.21 6.97 15.87
N GLU A 96 4.56 8.01 15.39
CA GLU A 96 3.82 8.99 16.19
C GLU A 96 2.41 9.13 15.62
N ARG A 97 1.50 9.70 16.42
CA ARG A 97 0.17 10.09 15.93
C ARG A 97 0.02 11.60 16.03
N MET A 98 -0.06 12.26 14.88
CA MET A 98 -0.42 13.67 14.82
C MET A 98 -1.92 13.80 15.11
N ALA A 99 -2.26 14.74 16.00
CA ALA A 99 -3.63 14.93 16.51
C ALA A 99 -4.26 13.64 17.06
N ASP A 100 -3.46 12.74 17.64
CA ASP A 100 -3.86 11.46 18.23
C ASP A 100 -4.44 10.41 17.27
N TRP A 101 -4.62 10.71 15.98
CA TRP A 101 -5.20 9.75 15.02
C TRP A 101 -4.43 9.60 13.70
N ILE A 102 -3.67 10.61 13.24
CA ILE A 102 -2.97 10.58 11.95
C ILE A 102 -1.60 9.90 12.12
N PRO A 103 -1.35 8.72 11.52
CA PRO A 103 -0.06 8.05 11.64
C PRO A 103 1.07 8.79 10.92
N CYS A 104 2.16 8.99 11.64
CA CYS A 104 3.41 9.56 11.15
C CYS A 104 4.54 8.55 11.38
N ALA A 105 5.08 8.00 10.29
CA ALA A 105 6.24 7.11 10.31
C ALA A 105 7.50 7.91 10.02
N ARG A 106 8.57 7.70 10.78
CA ARG A 106 9.88 8.31 10.50
C ARG A 106 10.95 7.24 10.41
N THR A 107 11.79 7.33 9.38
CA THR A 107 12.93 6.44 9.17
C THR A 107 14.12 7.17 8.55
N ARG A 108 15.32 6.62 8.71
CA ARG A 108 16.54 7.10 8.07
C ARG A 108 16.76 6.33 6.78
N VAL A 109 17.02 7.05 5.70
CA VAL A 109 17.29 6.49 4.37
C VAL A 109 18.72 6.82 4.01
N ARG A 110 19.49 5.79 3.61
CA ARG A 110 20.87 5.95 3.16
C ARG A 110 21.00 5.47 1.71
N ARG A 111 21.59 6.30 0.86
CA ARG A 111 21.89 6.00 -0.54
C ARG A 111 23.17 5.17 -0.65
N ALA A 112 23.32 4.48 -1.78
CA ALA A 112 24.56 3.75 -2.11
C ALA A 112 25.78 4.68 -2.17
N ALA A 113 25.60 5.93 -2.60
CA ALA A 113 26.64 6.96 -2.64
C ALA A 113 27.06 7.49 -1.25
N GLY A 114 26.39 7.06 -0.17
CA GLY A 114 26.70 7.45 1.20
C GLY A 114 25.86 8.60 1.76
N ASP A 115 25.03 9.27 0.93
CA ASP A 115 24.12 10.31 1.40
C ASP A 115 23.05 9.74 2.33
N GLU A 116 22.65 10.50 3.34
CA GLU A 116 21.64 10.11 4.31
C GLU A 116 20.60 11.20 4.49
N CYS A 117 19.32 10.84 4.61
CA CYS A 117 18.25 11.76 4.97
C CYS A 117 17.23 11.11 5.90
N THR A 118 16.41 11.93 6.54
CA THR A 118 15.23 11.50 7.29
C THR A 118 14.01 11.55 6.38
N LEU A 119 13.36 10.40 6.18
CA LEU A 119 12.04 10.31 5.54
C LEU A 119 10.96 10.30 6.63
N THR A 120 10.01 11.23 6.55
CA THR A 120 8.75 11.19 7.31
C THR A 120 7.59 10.89 6.35
N LEU A 121 6.85 9.83 6.64
CA LEU A 121 5.64 9.40 5.96
C LEU A 121 4.43 9.76 6.80
N ILE A 122 3.46 10.49 6.24
CA ILE A 122 2.21 10.84 6.90
C ILE A 122 1.05 10.26 6.11
N ILE A 123 0.24 9.41 6.74
CA ILE A 123 -0.93 8.79 6.11
C ILE A 123 -2.18 9.43 6.70
N CYS A 124 -2.80 10.35 5.97
CA CYS A 124 -3.93 11.12 6.46
C CYS A 124 -5.19 10.79 5.64
N ALA A 125 -6.26 10.37 6.31
CA ALA A 125 -7.59 10.27 5.73
C ALA A 125 -8.43 11.45 6.24
N PRO A 126 -8.41 12.63 5.59
CA PRO A 126 -9.07 13.82 6.10
C PRO A 126 -10.58 13.62 6.20
N VAL A 127 -11.18 14.14 7.27
CA VAL A 127 -12.64 14.12 7.47
C VAL A 127 -13.32 14.98 6.41
N GLY A 128 -14.43 14.51 5.84
CA GLY A 128 -15.16 15.20 4.78
C GLY A 128 -14.73 14.83 3.36
N GLU A 129 -13.58 14.16 3.21
CA GLU A 129 -12.98 13.88 1.90
C GLU A 129 -13.11 12.40 1.50
N ARG A 130 -13.35 12.13 0.22
CA ARG A 130 -13.53 10.78 -0.31
C ARG A 130 -12.20 10.10 -0.67
N GLY A 131 -11.25 10.13 0.24
CA GLY A 131 -9.92 9.60 0.00
C GLY A 131 -8.97 9.82 1.17
N PHE A 132 -7.70 9.53 0.92
CA PHE A 132 -6.61 9.73 1.84
C PHE A 132 -5.38 10.22 1.07
N VAL A 133 -4.41 10.75 1.79
CA VAL A 133 -3.15 11.26 1.25
C VAL A 133 -2.00 10.55 1.95
N VAL A 134 -1.01 10.14 1.17
CA VAL A 134 0.31 9.75 1.67
C VAL A 134 1.28 10.87 1.35
N ARG A 135 1.80 11.52 2.38
CA ARG A 135 2.74 12.62 2.25
C ARG A 135 4.14 12.14 2.60
N PHE A 136 5.09 12.45 1.73
CA PHE A 136 6.52 12.17 1.88
C PHE A 136 7.23 13.48 2.21
N GLU A 137 7.97 13.51 3.31
CA GLU A 137 8.83 14.63 3.69
C GLU A 137 10.26 14.16 3.87
N LEU A 138 11.17 14.79 3.13
CA LEU A 138 12.62 14.57 3.26
C LEU A 138 13.23 15.72 4.05
N SER A 139 14.04 15.40 5.05
CA SER A 139 14.70 16.35 5.94
C SER A 139 16.07 15.84 6.35
N ASP A 140 16.86 16.67 7.05
CA ASP A 140 18.18 16.32 7.58
C ASP A 140 19.13 15.68 6.55
N LEU A 141 19.15 16.23 5.32
CA LEU A 141 20.03 15.73 4.27
C LEU A 141 21.50 15.93 4.67
N VAL A 142 22.25 14.84 4.70
CA VAL A 142 23.70 14.80 4.89
C VAL A 142 24.29 14.19 3.62
N THR A 143 25.01 15.01 2.86
CA THR A 143 25.66 14.58 1.62
C THR A 143 27.03 14.00 1.90
N ALA A 144 27.39 12.91 1.22
CA ALA A 144 28.77 12.45 1.22
C ALA A 144 29.65 13.52 0.55
N VAL A 145 30.73 13.92 1.23
CA VAL A 145 31.66 14.93 0.69
C VAL A 145 32.44 14.30 -0.44
N ASN A 146 32.26 14.80 -1.67
CA ASN A 146 33.10 14.42 -2.79
C ASN A 146 34.51 15.01 -2.60
N GLU A 147 35.55 14.33 -3.11
CA GLU A 147 36.96 14.75 -3.02
C GLU A 147 37.22 16.16 -3.62
N GLN A 148 36.29 16.68 -4.41
CA GLN A 148 36.34 18.01 -5.06
C GLN A 148 35.59 19.12 -4.30
N GLY A 149 35.01 18.86 -3.12
CA GLY A 149 34.40 19.88 -2.25
C GLY A 149 33.14 20.56 -2.82
N GLN A 150 32.52 19.97 -3.85
CA GLN A 150 31.23 20.41 -4.38
C GLN A 150 30.11 19.60 -3.74
N GLU A 151 29.09 20.28 -3.21
CA GLU A 151 27.85 19.63 -2.77
C GLU A 151 27.13 19.07 -4.00
N PRO A 152 27.01 17.73 -4.14
CA PRO A 152 26.30 17.15 -5.27
C PRO A 152 24.80 17.45 -5.18
N SER A 153 24.14 17.67 -6.32
CA SER A 153 22.68 17.65 -6.36
C SER A 153 22.19 16.24 -6.05
N VAL A 154 21.41 16.10 -4.97
CA VAL A 154 20.83 14.81 -4.57
C VAL A 154 19.36 14.76 -4.96
N ASP A 155 19.05 13.86 -5.89
CA ASP A 155 17.67 13.60 -6.32
C ASP A 155 17.15 12.31 -5.70
N PHE A 156 15.90 12.36 -5.22
CA PHE A 156 15.15 11.23 -4.71
C PHE A 156 13.85 11.08 -5.49
N GLU A 157 13.51 9.85 -5.82
CA GLU A 157 12.17 9.48 -6.27
C GLU A 157 11.40 8.91 -5.08
N VAL A 158 10.17 9.36 -4.87
CA VAL A 158 9.26 8.82 -3.85
C VAL A 158 7.94 8.49 -4.50
N GLY A 159 7.30 7.44 -4.03
CA GLY A 159 6.05 7.00 -4.64
C GLY A 159 5.38 5.85 -3.91
N LEU A 160 4.34 5.32 -4.54
CA LEU A 160 3.58 4.17 -4.10
C LEU A 160 3.67 3.06 -5.14
N ALA A 161 4.17 1.90 -4.73
CA ALA A 161 4.13 0.69 -5.52
C ALA A 161 2.89 -0.12 -5.12
N GLY A 162 2.01 -0.37 -6.08
CA GLY A 162 0.76 -1.08 -5.85
C GLY A 162 0.75 -2.47 -6.44
N ARG A 163 0.13 -3.41 -5.72
CA ARG A 163 -0.12 -4.78 -6.16
C ARG A 163 -1.58 -5.09 -5.87
N TRP A 164 -2.42 -5.10 -6.90
CA TRP A 164 -3.84 -5.42 -6.76
C TRP A 164 -4.10 -6.85 -7.21
N GLY A 165 -4.43 -7.72 -6.25
CA GLY A 165 -4.71 -9.13 -6.49
C GLY A 165 -6.20 -9.42 -6.62
N ALA A 166 -7.02 -8.91 -5.71
CA ALA A 166 -8.46 -9.17 -5.71
C ALA A 166 -9.25 -7.97 -5.17
N THR A 167 -10.54 -7.96 -5.51
CA THR A 167 -11.53 -7.09 -4.86
C THR A 167 -12.44 -7.95 -4.00
N LEU A 168 -12.58 -7.60 -2.73
CA LEU A 168 -13.35 -8.37 -1.76
C LEU A 168 -14.56 -7.56 -1.27
N ASN A 169 -15.61 -8.26 -0.84
CA ASN A 169 -16.76 -7.68 -0.16
C ASN A 169 -16.87 -8.28 1.24
N THR A 170 -16.98 -7.42 2.25
CA THR A 170 -17.15 -7.82 3.66
C THR A 170 -18.43 -7.22 4.24
N ILE A 171 -19.31 -8.08 4.74
CA ILE A 171 -20.50 -7.71 5.53
C ILE A 171 -20.36 -8.31 6.93
N PHE A 172 -20.13 -9.63 6.97
CA PHE A 172 -19.78 -10.39 8.16
C PHE A 172 -18.59 -11.31 7.88
N THR A 173 -18.61 -11.93 6.69
CA THR A 173 -17.51 -12.76 6.18
C THR A 173 -16.97 -12.13 4.92
N ARG A 174 -15.65 -12.18 4.78
CA ARG A 174 -14.93 -11.72 3.61
C ARG A 174 -15.15 -12.69 2.45
N ARG A 175 -15.52 -12.18 1.28
CA ARG A 175 -15.72 -12.97 0.06
C ARG A 175 -15.13 -12.26 -1.15
N VAL A 176 -14.59 -13.03 -2.08
CA VAL A 176 -14.12 -12.50 -3.37
C VAL A 176 -15.32 -11.98 -4.17
N MET A 177 -15.18 -10.81 -4.78
CA MET A 177 -16.17 -10.27 -5.71
C MET A 177 -15.93 -10.83 -7.11
N HIS A 178 -17.01 -11.16 -7.81
CA HIS A 178 -16.97 -11.52 -9.23
C HIS A 178 -16.95 -10.23 -10.08
N VAL A 179 -15.79 -9.57 -10.09
CA VAL A 179 -15.51 -8.34 -10.85
C VAL A 179 -14.20 -8.49 -11.60
N VAL A 180 -14.04 -7.74 -12.68
CA VAL A 180 -12.77 -7.54 -13.35
C VAL A 180 -12.11 -6.31 -12.75
N ASN A 181 -10.92 -6.48 -12.18
CA ASN A 181 -10.09 -5.36 -11.75
C ASN A 181 -9.53 -4.67 -12.99
N HIS A 182 -9.64 -3.35 -13.09
CA HIS A 182 -9.19 -2.61 -14.26
C HIS A 182 -8.29 -1.46 -13.82
N ALA A 183 -7.14 -1.29 -14.44
CA ALA A 183 -6.26 -0.17 -14.19
C ALA A 183 -6.04 0.65 -15.46
N SER A 184 -6.11 1.96 -15.35
CA SER A 184 -5.85 2.85 -16.47
C SER A 184 -5.30 4.18 -16.01
N TYR A 185 -4.35 4.73 -16.75
CA TYR A 185 -3.90 6.10 -16.53
C TYR A 185 -4.78 7.09 -17.30
N SER A 186 -5.22 8.16 -16.63
CA SER A 186 -5.94 9.27 -17.25
C SER A 186 -5.05 10.52 -17.28
N ALA A 187 -4.67 10.95 -18.49
CA ALA A 187 -3.90 12.19 -18.69
C ALA A 187 -4.70 13.45 -18.35
N TRP A 188 -6.04 13.40 -18.42
CA TRP A 188 -6.91 14.54 -18.09
C TRP A 188 -6.87 14.88 -16.60
N THR A 189 -6.95 13.87 -15.74
CA THR A 189 -6.90 14.04 -14.27
C THR A 189 -5.50 13.83 -13.69
N ASN A 190 -4.50 13.48 -14.53
CA ASN A 190 -3.16 13.07 -14.13
C ASN A 190 -3.20 12.02 -13.00
N SER A 191 -3.97 10.95 -13.19
CA SER A 191 -4.21 9.94 -12.16
C SER A 191 -4.22 8.52 -12.69
N MET A 192 -3.68 7.58 -11.92
CA MET A 192 -3.89 6.15 -12.09
C MET A 192 -5.25 5.76 -11.51
N VAL A 193 -6.16 5.25 -12.33
CA VAL A 193 -7.51 4.83 -11.94
C VAL A 193 -7.55 3.31 -11.82
N LEU A 194 -7.94 2.81 -10.65
CA LEU A 194 -8.12 1.40 -10.31
C LEU A 194 -9.61 1.13 -10.06
N GLU A 195 -10.26 0.45 -10.98
CA GLU A 195 -11.71 0.31 -11.03
C GLU A 195 -12.14 -1.16 -11.01
N ALA A 196 -12.98 -1.53 -10.04
CA ALA A 196 -13.59 -2.84 -9.96
C ALA A 196 -14.88 -2.86 -10.81
N ARG A 197 -14.86 -3.57 -11.94
CA ARG A 197 -15.97 -3.61 -12.91
C ARG A 197 -16.73 -4.94 -12.85
N GLY A 198 -18.01 -4.88 -12.53
CA GLY A 198 -18.96 -5.99 -12.71
C GLY A 198 -19.83 -5.77 -13.93
N ALA A 199 -21.14 -5.97 -13.80
CA ALA A 199 -22.12 -5.50 -14.80
C ALA A 199 -22.13 -3.96 -14.95
N SER A 200 -21.63 -3.26 -13.94
CA SER A 200 -21.36 -1.82 -13.87
C SER A 200 -20.07 -1.63 -13.05
N SER A 201 -19.49 -0.44 -13.11
CA SER A 201 -18.49 0.01 -12.14
C SER A 201 -19.04 -0.11 -10.73
N VAL A 202 -18.33 -0.85 -9.87
CA VAL A 202 -18.72 -1.07 -8.47
C VAL A 202 -18.04 -0.05 -7.57
N ALA A 203 -16.73 0.10 -7.70
CA ALA A 203 -15.95 1.06 -6.95
C ALA A 203 -14.66 1.39 -7.73
N ALA A 204 -14.15 2.61 -7.54
CA ALA A 204 -12.91 3.04 -8.16
C ALA A 204 -12.06 3.85 -7.17
N LEU A 205 -10.75 3.72 -7.30
CA LEU A 205 -9.75 4.55 -6.66
C LEU A 205 -8.99 5.31 -7.75
N ALA A 206 -8.78 6.61 -7.56
CA ALA A 206 -7.85 7.39 -8.36
C ALA A 206 -6.64 7.77 -7.50
N VAL A 207 -5.45 7.51 -8.01
CA VAL A 207 -4.18 7.86 -7.36
C VAL A 207 -3.50 8.92 -8.19
N SER A 208 -3.20 10.06 -7.58
CA SER A 208 -2.56 11.21 -8.22
C SER A 208 -1.51 11.80 -7.29
N CYS A 209 -0.56 12.52 -7.87
CA CYS A 209 0.46 13.27 -7.15
C CYS A 209 0.24 14.78 -7.31
N ASP A 210 0.66 15.58 -6.32
CA ASP A 210 0.67 17.05 -6.39
C ASP A 210 1.78 17.59 -7.31
N ARG A 211 2.72 16.72 -7.72
CA ARG A 211 3.84 17.00 -8.61
C ARG A 211 3.74 16.19 -9.90
N SER A 212 4.72 16.37 -10.79
CA SER A 212 4.86 15.53 -11.99
C SER A 212 4.93 14.06 -11.57
N MET A 213 3.93 13.28 -11.98
CA MET A 213 3.79 11.88 -11.61
C MET A 213 4.34 11.00 -12.73
N GLN A 214 5.35 10.20 -12.40
CA GLN A 214 5.74 9.09 -13.26
C GLN A 214 4.89 7.89 -12.90
N TRP A 215 4.51 7.09 -13.88
CA TRP A 215 3.72 5.90 -13.62
C TRP A 215 4.17 4.74 -14.49
N SER A 216 3.96 3.53 -13.97
CA SER A 216 4.10 2.31 -14.75
C SER A 216 2.98 1.34 -14.40
N LEU A 217 2.61 0.50 -15.37
CA LEU A 217 1.60 -0.53 -15.26
C LEU A 217 2.19 -1.82 -15.85
N SER A 218 2.01 -2.95 -15.16
CA SER A 218 2.53 -4.24 -15.64
C SER A 218 2.02 -4.58 -17.04
N GLY A 219 2.92 -4.93 -17.97
CA GLY A 219 2.54 -5.35 -19.33
C GLY A 219 2.34 -4.21 -20.34
N SER A 220 2.55 -2.95 -19.96
CA SER A 220 2.71 -1.84 -20.91
C SER A 220 4.21 -1.57 -21.14
N ASP A 221 4.81 -2.22 -22.14
CA ASP A 221 6.20 -1.95 -22.56
C ASP A 221 6.37 -0.57 -23.24
N GLU A 222 5.27 0.16 -23.47
CA GLU A 222 5.27 1.53 -23.96
C GLU A 222 4.42 2.41 -23.04
N GLN A 223 4.76 3.69 -22.91
CA GLN A 223 3.96 4.73 -22.25
C GLN A 223 3.07 5.46 -23.30
N PRO A 224 1.91 4.91 -23.71
CA PRO A 224 0.92 5.71 -24.40
C PRO A 224 0.30 6.72 -23.42
N LEU A 225 -0.22 7.83 -23.97
CA LEU A 225 -0.95 8.87 -23.23
C LEU A 225 -2.14 8.31 -22.40
N GLU A 226 -2.65 7.13 -22.78
CA GLU A 226 -3.61 6.33 -22.03
C GLU A 226 -3.20 4.86 -22.13
N ALA A 227 -2.62 4.29 -21.07
CA ALA A 227 -2.48 2.84 -20.96
C ALA A 227 -3.63 2.27 -20.15
N VAL A 228 -4.18 1.16 -20.65
CA VAL A 228 -5.30 0.45 -20.04
C VAL A 228 -4.91 -1.01 -19.89
N GLN A 229 -5.04 -1.55 -18.68
CA GLN A 229 -4.90 -2.97 -18.40
C GLN A 229 -6.21 -3.49 -17.81
N ALA A 230 -6.82 -4.44 -18.53
CA ALA A 230 -7.81 -5.35 -17.99
C ALA A 230 -7.18 -6.74 -17.99
N PRO A 231 -7.14 -7.46 -16.85
CA PRO A 231 -6.88 -8.89 -16.86
C PRO A 231 -7.90 -9.55 -17.79
N PRO A 232 -7.48 -10.31 -18.81
CA PRO A 232 -8.38 -10.88 -19.83
C PRO A 232 -9.43 -11.84 -19.24
N ASP A 233 -9.25 -12.29 -18.00
CA ASP A 233 -10.10 -13.24 -17.29
C ASP A 233 -10.39 -12.87 -15.82
N GLY A 234 -10.01 -11.65 -15.39
CA GLY A 234 -10.18 -11.18 -14.01
C GLY A 234 -9.28 -11.89 -12.97
N SER A 235 -8.35 -12.75 -13.41
CA SER A 235 -7.50 -13.57 -12.54
C SER A 235 -6.07 -13.06 -12.39
N GLU A 236 -5.64 -12.16 -13.27
CA GLU A 236 -4.27 -11.62 -13.24
C GLU A 236 -4.13 -10.46 -12.26
N GLN A 237 -3.02 -10.49 -11.53
CA GLN A 237 -2.58 -9.42 -10.65
C GLN A 237 -2.25 -8.15 -11.47
N ILE A 238 -2.70 -7.00 -11.00
CA ILE A 238 -2.24 -5.70 -11.52
C ILE A 238 -1.11 -5.19 -10.64
N THR A 239 0.02 -4.84 -11.27
CA THR A 239 1.12 -4.14 -10.58
C THR A 239 1.28 -2.76 -11.18
N PHE A 240 1.41 -1.74 -10.33
CA PHE A 240 1.57 -0.36 -10.77
C PHE A 240 2.55 0.41 -9.88
N ARG A 241 3.06 1.52 -10.38
CA ARG A 241 3.79 2.53 -9.62
C ARG A 241 3.31 3.93 -9.99
N VAL A 242 3.31 4.82 -9.01
CA VAL A 242 2.95 6.24 -9.10
C VAL A 242 3.76 7.06 -8.11
#